data_AF-A0A956X4G3-F1
#
_entry.id   AF-A0A956X4G3-F1
#
_cell.length_a   1.000
_cell.length_b   1.000
_cell.length_c   1.000
_cell.angle_alpha   90.00
_cell.angle_beta   90.00
_cell.angle_gamma   90.00
#
_symmetry.space_group_name_H-M   'P 1'
#
loop_
_entity.id
_entity.type
_entity.pdbx_description
1 polymer ?
#
loop_
_entity_poly.entity_id
_entity_poly.type
_entity_poly.pdbx_seq_one_letter_code
_entity_poly.pdbx_strand_id
1 'polypeptide(L)'
;YPYAFGGDGTGRGVDLAEPIAFLQLLRDLDIKLVNLTAGSPYYVPHIQRPALFPPSDGYQPPEDPLAGVARQIAITAQLKAQFPDLAIVGTGYSYLQEWLPRVAQSVIRQGMADFVGLGRMMLSYPQLPADVLTGKPLQRKLFCRTFSDCTTAPRGGLVSGCYPLDDFYKQRPEAAQLAEAKKASGE
;
A
#
# COMPACT_ATOMS: atom_id res chain seq x y z
N TYR A 1 -2.89 21.01 13.00
CA TYR A 1 -2.44 21.49 11.67
C TYR A 1 -3.68 21.71 10.82
N PRO A 2 -4.00 22.95 10.40
CA PRO A 2 -5.30 23.27 9.82
C PRO A 2 -5.47 22.84 8.35
N TYR A 3 -4.42 22.34 7.70
CA TYR A 3 -4.43 21.95 6.29
C TYR A 3 -4.34 20.42 6.10
N ALA A 4 -4.87 19.65 7.05
CA ALA A 4 -4.83 18.19 7.03
C ALA A 4 -5.96 17.65 6.14
N PHE A 5 -5.72 17.54 4.83
CA PHE A 5 -6.71 16.93 3.93
C PHE A 5 -7.09 15.53 4.40
N GLY A 6 -8.36 15.34 4.75
CA GLY A 6 -8.87 14.06 5.26
C GLY A 6 -8.64 13.82 6.76
N GLY A 7 -8.21 14.82 7.52
CA GLY A 7 -7.91 14.73 8.95
C GLY A 7 -8.66 15.77 9.79
N ASP A 8 -9.01 15.41 11.02
CA ASP A 8 -9.81 16.25 11.94
C ASP A 8 -9.00 17.35 12.68
N GLY A 9 -7.75 17.57 12.27
CA GLY A 9 -6.84 18.54 12.89
C GLY A 9 -6.17 18.09 14.19
N THR A 10 -6.57 16.97 14.80
CA THR A 10 -5.97 16.41 16.04
C THR A 10 -4.62 15.71 15.80
N GLY A 11 -4.32 15.44 14.53
CA GLY A 11 -3.10 14.76 14.07
C GLY A 11 -3.23 13.24 13.96
N ARG A 12 -4.30 12.64 14.49
CA ARG A 12 -4.57 11.20 14.38
C ARG A 12 -5.98 10.86 13.91
N GLY A 13 -6.94 11.76 14.10
CA GLY A 13 -8.31 11.53 13.66
C GLY A 13 -8.50 11.75 12.17
N VAL A 14 -9.63 11.25 11.67
CA VAL A 14 -10.00 11.23 10.26
C VAL A 14 -11.26 12.07 10.11
N ASP A 15 -11.25 12.97 9.14
CA ASP A 15 -12.43 13.71 8.70
C ASP A 15 -12.61 13.48 7.19
N LEU A 16 -13.74 12.90 6.79
CA LEU A 16 -13.99 12.58 5.39
C LEU A 16 -14.67 13.72 4.62
N ALA A 17 -15.00 14.86 5.25
CA ALA A 17 -15.69 15.97 4.58
C ALA A 17 -14.96 16.43 3.31
N GLU A 18 -13.64 16.69 3.40
CA GLU A 18 -12.84 17.09 2.24
C GLU A 18 -12.66 15.97 1.20
N PRO A 19 -12.31 14.70 1.57
CA PRO A 19 -12.33 13.58 0.64
C PRO A 19 -13.65 13.39 -0.11
N ILE A 20 -14.79 13.50 0.58
CA ILE A 20 -16.13 13.37 -0.02
C ILE A 20 -16.37 14.51 -1.00
N ALA A 21 -16.09 15.76 -0.62
CA ALA A 21 -16.22 16.91 -1.52
C ALA A 21 -15.33 16.77 -2.77
N PHE A 22 -14.12 16.22 -2.61
CA PHE A 22 -13.24 15.96 -3.74
C PHE A 22 -13.76 14.85 -4.66
N LEU A 23 -14.26 13.75 -4.11
CA LEU A 23 -14.88 12.68 -4.92
C LEU A 23 -16.12 13.17 -5.67
N GLN A 24 -16.92 14.05 -5.06
CA GLN A 24 -18.02 14.73 -5.75
C GLN A 24 -17.51 15.54 -6.95
N LEU A 25 -16.47 16.34 -6.76
CA LEU A 25 -15.88 17.11 -7.86
C LEU A 25 -15.36 16.20 -8.98
N LEU A 26 -14.68 15.09 -8.64
CA LEU A 26 -14.21 14.13 -9.65
C LEU A 26 -15.40 13.53 -10.43
N ARG A 27 -16.49 13.20 -9.74
CA ARG A 27 -17.72 12.72 -10.38
C ARG A 27 -18.32 13.76 -11.32
N ASP A 28 -18.40 15.03 -10.91
CA ASP A 28 -18.94 16.12 -11.72
C ASP A 28 -18.08 16.40 -12.96
N LEU A 29 -16.78 16.11 -12.88
CA LEU A 29 -15.83 16.14 -14.00
C LEU A 29 -15.87 14.87 -14.88
N ASP A 30 -16.85 13.99 -14.67
CA ASP A 30 -17.04 12.73 -15.39
C ASP A 30 -15.88 11.72 -15.21
N ILE A 31 -15.07 11.86 -14.16
CA ILE A 31 -14.03 10.88 -13.81
C ILE A 31 -14.70 9.63 -13.24
N LYS A 32 -14.39 8.47 -13.83
CA LYS A 32 -15.05 7.19 -13.49
C LYS A 32 -14.22 6.27 -12.61
N LEU A 33 -12.90 6.39 -12.62
CA LEU A 33 -11.99 5.49 -11.90
C LEU A 33 -11.12 6.29 -10.94
N VAL A 34 -11.16 5.93 -9.66
CA VAL A 34 -10.38 6.55 -8.61
C VAL A 34 -9.65 5.49 -7.78
N ASN A 35 -8.43 5.82 -7.37
CA ASN A 35 -7.64 4.98 -6.48
C ASN A 35 -7.43 5.70 -5.14
N LEU A 36 -7.88 5.08 -4.05
CA LEU A 36 -7.87 5.72 -2.74
C LEU A 36 -6.60 5.36 -1.95
N THR A 37 -5.82 6.38 -1.62
CA THR A 37 -4.64 6.28 -0.76
C THR A 37 -4.89 6.97 0.58
N ALA A 38 -4.02 6.72 1.56
CA ALA A 38 -4.06 7.37 2.85
C ALA A 38 -2.69 7.93 3.24
N GLY A 39 -2.66 9.14 3.81
CA GLY A 39 -1.44 9.77 4.29
C GLY A 39 -0.46 10.16 3.17
N SER A 40 0.77 10.44 3.58
CA SER A 40 1.90 10.78 2.70
C SER A 40 3.10 9.94 3.10
N PRO A 41 3.88 9.41 2.15
CA PRO A 41 4.96 8.47 2.49
C PRO A 41 6.17 9.20 3.08
N TYR A 42 6.17 10.53 3.02
CA TYR A 42 7.19 11.41 3.58
C TYR A 42 6.92 11.77 5.05
N TYR A 43 5.65 11.74 5.48
CA TYR A 43 5.25 12.15 6.83
C TYR A 43 4.74 10.97 7.66
N VAL A 44 3.83 10.18 7.08
CA VAL A 44 3.15 9.07 7.75
C VAL A 44 3.22 7.77 6.93
N PRO A 45 4.42 7.27 6.59
CA PRO A 45 4.57 6.07 5.76
C PRO A 45 3.87 4.83 6.32
N HIS A 46 3.75 4.69 7.65
CA HIS A 46 3.04 3.58 8.26
C HIS A 46 1.53 3.57 7.90
N ILE A 47 0.93 4.75 7.70
CA ILE A 47 -0.46 4.88 7.24
C ILE A 47 -0.58 4.50 5.77
N GLN A 48 0.26 5.04 4.90
CA GLN A 48 0.16 4.83 3.46
C GLN A 48 0.54 3.41 3.03
N ARG A 49 1.59 2.87 3.65
CA ARG A 49 2.20 1.59 3.27
C ARG A 49 2.50 0.76 4.52
N PRO A 50 1.47 0.22 5.20
CA PRO A 50 1.66 -0.63 6.37
C PRO A 50 2.78 -1.66 6.16
N ALA A 51 3.75 -1.69 7.07
CA ALA A 51 4.97 -2.45 6.96
C ALA A 51 5.52 -2.75 8.36
N LEU A 52 6.07 -3.95 8.54
CA LEU A 52 6.77 -4.31 9.78
C LEU A 52 8.19 -3.72 9.80
N PHE A 53 8.87 -3.71 8.65
CA PHE A 53 10.21 -3.17 8.51
C PHE A 53 10.15 -1.82 7.79
N PRO A 54 10.40 -0.69 8.48
CA PRO A 54 10.46 0.61 7.82
C PRO A 54 11.66 0.70 6.86
N PRO A 55 11.70 1.69 5.95
CA PRO A 55 12.90 2.00 5.16
C PRO A 55 14.04 2.54 6.05
N SER A 56 15.24 2.67 5.50
CA SER A 56 16.49 3.01 6.23
C SER A 56 16.48 4.33 7.00
N ASP A 57 15.70 5.31 6.55
CA ASP A 57 15.47 6.63 7.15
C ASP A 57 14.04 6.74 7.74
N GLY A 58 13.39 5.60 7.96
CA GLY A 58 12.06 5.51 8.55
C GLY A 58 12.09 5.43 10.08
N TYR A 59 10.90 5.33 10.65
CA TYR A 59 10.68 5.10 12.08
C TYR A 59 9.90 3.81 12.27
N GLN A 60 10.04 3.19 13.44
CA GLN A 60 9.25 2.02 13.82
C GLN A 60 7.76 2.39 13.82
N PRO A 61 6.88 1.58 13.20
CA PRO A 61 5.48 1.92 13.09
C PRO A 61 4.87 2.09 14.50
N PRO A 62 4.13 3.19 14.75
CA PRO A 62 3.56 3.50 16.07
C PRO A 62 2.32 2.64 16.40
N GLU A 63 1.94 1.73 15.49
CA GLU A 63 0.80 0.85 15.59
C GLU A 63 1.10 -0.47 14.87
N ASP A 64 0.33 -1.52 15.17
CA ASP A 64 0.37 -2.75 14.38
C ASP A 64 -0.02 -2.44 12.93
N PRO A 65 0.78 -2.82 11.92
CA PRO A 65 0.44 -2.54 10.54
C PRO A 65 -0.92 -3.13 10.09
N LEU A 66 -1.44 -4.19 10.74
CA LEU A 66 -2.81 -4.67 10.50
C LEU A 66 -3.86 -3.60 10.81
N ALA A 67 -3.65 -2.76 11.83
CA ALA A 67 -4.54 -1.64 12.13
C ALA A 67 -4.55 -0.62 10.98
N GLY A 68 -3.38 -0.36 10.39
CA GLY A 68 -3.24 0.47 9.19
C GLY A 68 -3.99 -0.09 7.99
N VAL A 69 -3.88 -1.39 7.74
CA VAL A 69 -4.64 -2.07 6.66
C VAL A 69 -6.14 -1.97 6.90
N ALA A 70 -6.59 -2.30 8.12
CA ALA A 70 -8.00 -2.26 8.49
C ALA A 70 -8.59 -0.86 8.32
N ARG A 71 -7.85 0.18 8.73
CA ARG A 71 -8.24 1.59 8.55
C ARG A 71 -8.46 1.93 7.08
N GLN A 72 -7.51 1.59 6.20
CA GLN A 72 -7.64 1.88 4.77
C GLN A 72 -8.85 1.16 4.15
N ILE A 73 -9.07 -0.11 4.49
CA ILE A 73 -10.23 -0.88 4.03
C ILE A 73 -11.54 -0.23 4.50
N ALA A 74 -11.62 0.16 5.78
CA ALA A 74 -12.82 0.77 6.36
C ALA A 74 -13.16 2.12 5.70
N ILE A 75 -12.16 2.99 5.51
CA ILE A 75 -12.36 4.29 4.86
C ILE A 75 -12.75 4.10 3.38
N THR A 76 -12.08 3.20 2.66
CA THR A 76 -12.44 2.87 1.27
C THR A 76 -13.89 2.41 1.17
N ALA A 77 -14.34 1.55 2.08
CA ALA A 77 -15.72 1.05 2.12
C ALA A 77 -16.73 2.17 2.38
N GLN A 78 -16.44 3.09 3.32
CA GLN A 78 -17.31 4.23 3.60
C GLN A 78 -17.45 5.15 2.38
N LEU A 79 -16.35 5.43 1.68
CA LEU A 79 -16.36 6.25 0.48
C LEU A 79 -17.06 5.53 -0.69
N LYS A 80 -16.83 4.22 -0.86
CA LYS A 80 -17.52 3.42 -1.89
C LYS A 80 -19.03 3.35 -1.68
N ALA A 81 -19.50 3.28 -0.43
CA ALA A 81 -20.92 3.32 -0.12
C ALA A 81 -21.59 4.66 -0.50
N GLN A 82 -20.86 5.78 -0.43
CA GLN A 82 -21.35 7.11 -0.80
C GLN A 82 -21.26 7.39 -2.30
N PHE A 83 -20.29 6.78 -2.99
CA PHE A 83 -20.05 6.95 -4.42
C PHE A 83 -20.12 5.60 -5.15
N PRO A 84 -21.29 4.92 -5.16
CA PRO A 84 -21.42 3.60 -5.76
C PRO A 84 -21.19 3.59 -7.28
N ASP A 85 -21.36 4.74 -7.94
CA ASP A 85 -21.19 4.96 -9.37
C ASP A 85 -19.72 5.18 -9.80
N LEU A 86 -18.83 5.52 -8.87
CA LEU A 86 -17.39 5.56 -9.13
C LEU A 86 -16.80 4.15 -9.04
N ALA A 87 -15.95 3.79 -9.98
CA ALA A 87 -15.09 2.62 -9.88
C ALA A 87 -13.93 2.94 -8.92
N ILE A 88 -13.87 2.23 -7.79
CA ILE A 88 -12.93 2.51 -6.70
C ILE A 88 -11.91 1.38 -6.55
N VAL A 89 -10.63 1.75 -6.61
CA VAL A 89 -9.50 0.91 -6.23
C VAL A 89 -9.15 1.18 -4.77
N GLY A 90 -9.18 0.15 -3.92
CA GLY A 90 -8.61 0.23 -2.57
C GLY A 90 -7.11 -0.07 -2.57
N THR A 91 -6.35 0.44 -1.59
CA THR A 91 -4.92 0.16 -1.44
C THR A 91 -4.56 -0.42 -0.06
N GLY A 92 -3.26 -0.62 0.21
CA GLY A 92 -2.77 -1.05 1.53
C GLY A 92 -2.70 -2.57 1.77
N TYR A 93 -3.12 -3.40 0.81
CA TYR A 93 -3.30 -4.84 1.03
C TYR A 93 -2.04 -5.69 1.15
N SER A 94 -0.87 -5.22 0.66
CA SER A 94 0.31 -6.08 0.52
C SER A 94 0.80 -6.68 1.84
N TYR A 95 0.55 -6.03 2.99
CA TYR A 95 0.94 -6.54 4.30
C TYR A 95 0.19 -7.83 4.70
N LEU A 96 -0.99 -8.08 4.11
CA LEU A 96 -1.82 -9.26 4.38
C LEU A 96 -1.22 -10.58 3.83
N GLN A 97 -0.29 -10.50 2.89
CA GLN A 97 0.48 -11.64 2.37
C GLN A 97 -0.44 -12.82 1.96
N GLU A 98 -0.33 -14.00 2.58
CA GLU A 98 -1.17 -15.15 2.26
C GLU A 98 -2.68 -14.92 2.47
N TRP A 99 -3.05 -13.97 3.33
CA TRP A 99 -4.45 -13.63 3.60
C TRP A 99 -5.03 -12.66 2.59
N LEU A 100 -4.17 -11.98 1.81
CA LEU A 100 -4.57 -10.97 0.84
C LEU A 100 -5.70 -11.46 -0.08
N PRO A 101 -5.62 -12.65 -0.72
CA PRO A 101 -6.67 -13.08 -1.66
C PRO A 101 -8.03 -13.26 -0.98
N ARG A 102 -8.06 -13.75 0.27
CA ARG A 102 -9.30 -13.97 1.01
C ARG A 102 -9.93 -12.66 1.46
N VAL A 103 -9.10 -11.72 1.94
CA VAL A 103 -9.57 -10.38 2.31
C VAL A 103 -10.05 -9.63 1.06
N ALA A 104 -9.30 -9.69 -0.04
CA ALA A 104 -9.67 -9.10 -1.32
C ALA A 104 -11.03 -9.61 -1.82
N GLN A 105 -11.24 -10.93 -1.80
CA GLN A 105 -12.52 -11.53 -2.16
C GLN A 105 -13.68 -11.01 -1.30
N SER A 106 -13.45 -10.86 0.01
CA SER A 106 -14.44 -10.32 0.95
C SER A 106 -14.79 -8.85 0.63
N VAL A 107 -13.77 -8.01 0.42
CA VAL A 107 -13.91 -6.58 0.07
C VAL A 107 -14.75 -6.41 -1.19
N ILE A 108 -14.43 -7.15 -2.26
CA ILE A 108 -15.17 -7.04 -3.53
C ILE A 108 -16.60 -7.56 -3.38
N ARG A 109 -16.81 -8.72 -2.75
CA ARG A 109 -18.15 -9.31 -2.59
C ARG A 109 -19.09 -8.46 -1.74
N GLN A 110 -18.55 -7.69 -0.80
CA GLN A 110 -19.32 -6.81 0.06
C GLN A 110 -19.48 -5.40 -0.53
N GLY A 111 -19.02 -5.15 -1.76
CA GLY A 111 -19.11 -3.83 -2.40
C GLY A 111 -18.29 -2.75 -1.69
N MET A 112 -17.23 -3.14 -0.97
CA MET A 112 -16.36 -2.21 -0.23
C MET A 112 -15.34 -1.51 -1.14
N ALA A 113 -15.04 -2.10 -2.31
CA ALA A 113 -14.29 -1.52 -3.42
C ALA A 113 -14.62 -2.31 -4.69
N ASP A 114 -14.28 -1.79 -5.87
CA ASP A 114 -14.43 -2.50 -7.15
C ASP A 114 -13.14 -3.22 -7.55
N PHE A 115 -12.00 -2.70 -7.10
CA PHE A 115 -10.68 -3.28 -7.36
C PHE A 115 -9.81 -3.27 -6.10
N VAL A 116 -8.94 -4.29 -6.00
CA VAL A 116 -7.90 -4.39 -4.98
C VAL A 116 -6.57 -4.05 -5.61
N GLY A 117 -6.03 -2.87 -5.27
CA GLY A 117 -4.77 -2.38 -5.78
C GLY A 117 -3.56 -3.08 -5.15
N LEU A 118 -2.63 -3.52 -6.01
CA LEU A 118 -1.38 -4.18 -5.60
C LEU A 118 -0.18 -3.32 -6.01
N GLY A 119 0.53 -2.79 -5.01
CA GLY A 119 1.78 -2.05 -5.21
C GLY A 119 3.01 -2.94 -5.03
N ARG A 120 3.67 -2.84 -3.88
CA ARG A 120 4.93 -3.56 -3.55
C ARG A 120 4.87 -5.08 -3.74
N MET A 121 3.69 -5.69 -3.62
CA MET A 121 3.51 -7.12 -3.90
C MET A 121 3.84 -7.48 -5.35
N MET A 122 3.57 -6.59 -6.29
CA MET A 122 3.85 -6.83 -7.72
C MET A 122 5.33 -6.81 -8.05
N LEU A 123 6.17 -6.22 -7.19
CA LEU A 123 7.63 -6.26 -7.35
C LEU A 123 8.23 -7.62 -7.00
N SER A 124 7.58 -8.40 -6.14
CA SER A 124 8.09 -9.70 -5.68
C SER A 124 7.30 -10.88 -6.21
N TYR A 125 6.01 -10.70 -6.51
CA TYR A 125 5.11 -11.74 -7.00
C TYR A 125 4.16 -11.23 -8.09
N PRO A 126 4.66 -10.87 -9.29
CA PRO A 126 3.84 -10.31 -10.36
C PRO A 126 2.77 -11.29 -10.90
N GLN A 127 2.97 -12.60 -10.75
CA GLN A 127 1.99 -13.61 -11.16
C GLN A 127 0.87 -13.82 -10.13
N LEU A 128 0.93 -13.19 -8.94
CA LEU A 128 -0.04 -13.41 -7.85
C LEU A 128 -1.51 -13.32 -8.31
N PRO A 129 -1.95 -12.30 -9.08
CA PRO A 129 -3.34 -12.26 -9.53
C PRO A 129 -3.73 -13.46 -10.39
N ALA A 130 -2.87 -13.85 -11.34
CA ALA A 130 -3.12 -14.99 -12.21
C ALA A 130 -3.15 -16.31 -11.44
N ASP A 131 -2.23 -16.49 -10.49
CA ASP A 131 -2.18 -17.69 -9.65
C ASP A 131 -3.43 -17.82 -8.76
N VAL A 132 -3.87 -16.70 -8.15
CA VAL A 132 -5.13 -16.65 -7.38
C VAL A 132 -6.33 -16.99 -8.24
N LEU A 133 -6.48 -16.36 -9.41
CA LEU A 133 -7.63 -16.54 -10.29
C LEU A 133 -7.71 -17.96 -10.89
N THR A 134 -6.56 -18.58 -11.13
CA THR A 134 -6.47 -19.96 -11.67
C THR A 134 -6.45 -21.03 -10.58
N GLY A 135 -6.54 -20.64 -9.30
CA GLY A 135 -6.54 -21.58 -8.18
C GLY A 135 -5.20 -22.31 -7.97
N LYS A 136 -4.10 -21.76 -8.49
CA LYS A 136 -2.76 -22.33 -8.31
C LYS A 136 -2.31 -22.17 -6.85
N PRO A 137 -1.53 -23.14 -6.32
CA PRO A 137 -0.88 -22.97 -5.03
C PRO A 137 0.00 -21.71 -5.00
N LEU A 138 -0.21 -20.86 -4.00
CA LEU A 138 0.51 -19.58 -3.90
C LEU A 138 1.95 -19.80 -3.40
N GLN A 139 2.88 -19.12 -4.05
CA GLN A 139 4.31 -19.22 -3.75
C GLN A 139 4.68 -18.33 -2.56
N ARG A 140 4.66 -18.90 -1.35
CA ARG A 140 4.97 -18.17 -0.10
C ARG A 140 6.31 -17.42 -0.10
N LYS A 141 7.30 -17.91 -0.85
CA LYS A 141 8.63 -17.30 -1.01
C LYS A 141 8.62 -15.97 -1.75
N LEU A 142 7.58 -15.71 -2.55
CA LEU A 142 7.44 -14.49 -3.35
C LEU A 142 6.61 -13.41 -2.64
N PHE A 143 5.97 -13.72 -1.51
CA PHE A 143 5.20 -12.70 -0.77
C PHE A 143 6.10 -11.61 -0.24
N CYS A 144 5.76 -10.36 -0.58
CA CYS A 144 6.40 -9.18 -0.01
C CYS A 144 6.29 -9.22 1.52
N ARG A 145 7.45 -9.30 2.20
CA ARG A 145 7.54 -9.24 3.68
C ARG A 145 7.77 -7.82 4.20
N THR A 146 7.52 -6.82 3.35
CA THR A 146 7.64 -5.40 3.69
C THR A 146 9.03 -4.97 4.16
N PHE A 147 10.11 -5.52 3.60
CA PHE A 147 11.51 -5.14 3.88
C PHE A 147 11.89 -3.70 3.51
N SER A 148 10.99 -2.98 2.81
CA SER A 148 11.16 -1.59 2.41
C SER A 148 12.35 -1.26 1.49
N ASP A 149 13.12 -2.24 1.01
CA ASP A 149 14.17 -2.06 0.00
C ASP A 149 13.68 -1.36 -1.29
N CYS A 150 12.42 -1.60 -1.70
CA CYS A 150 11.78 -0.90 -2.82
C CYS A 150 11.67 0.62 -2.62
N THR A 151 11.88 1.10 -1.39
CA THR A 151 11.94 2.51 -1.01
C THR A 151 13.34 2.92 -0.60
N THR A 152 14.06 2.10 0.17
CA THR A 152 15.43 2.39 0.59
C THR A 152 16.36 2.60 -0.60
N ALA A 153 16.25 1.76 -1.64
CA ALA A 153 17.05 1.90 -2.86
C ALA A 153 16.91 3.27 -3.54
N PRO A 154 15.70 3.74 -3.94
CA PRO A 154 15.56 5.05 -4.56
C PRO A 154 15.88 6.22 -3.62
N ARG A 155 15.80 6.05 -2.29
CA ARG A 155 16.28 7.08 -1.35
C ARG A 155 17.80 7.26 -1.40
N GLY A 156 18.53 6.20 -1.73
CA GLY A 156 19.97 6.24 -2.03
C GLY A 156 20.32 6.52 -3.49
N GLY A 157 19.35 6.92 -4.34
CA GLY A 157 19.58 7.16 -5.77
C GLY A 157 19.68 5.89 -6.62
N LEU A 158 19.34 4.72 -6.07
CA LEU A 158 19.36 3.43 -6.77
C LEU A 158 18.00 3.11 -7.41
N VAL A 159 17.98 2.13 -8.33
CA VAL A 159 16.73 1.67 -8.95
C VAL A 159 15.78 1.05 -7.93
N SER A 160 14.48 1.34 -8.04
CA SER A 160 13.46 0.72 -7.18
C SER A 160 13.17 -0.72 -7.62
N GLY A 161 13.11 -1.65 -6.67
CA GLY A 161 12.84 -3.07 -6.93
C GLY A 161 12.73 -3.92 -5.67
N CYS A 162 12.60 -5.24 -5.84
CA CYS A 162 12.58 -6.20 -4.73
C CYS A 162 13.89 -7.00 -4.63
N TYR A 163 14.93 -6.36 -4.10
CA TYR A 163 16.25 -6.98 -3.92
C TYR A 163 16.28 -8.32 -3.15
N PRO A 164 15.42 -8.55 -2.12
CA PRO A 164 15.46 -9.82 -1.39
C PRO A 164 14.81 -11.00 -2.10
N LEU A 165 13.74 -10.76 -2.88
CA LEU A 165 12.84 -11.82 -3.37
C LEU A 165 12.77 -11.94 -4.90
N ASP A 166 13.18 -10.92 -5.64
CA ASP A 166 13.22 -10.95 -7.10
C ASP A 166 14.66 -11.23 -7.57
N ASP A 167 14.82 -12.29 -8.38
CA ASP A 167 16.13 -12.76 -8.83
C ASP A 167 16.85 -11.76 -9.73
N PHE A 168 16.12 -10.98 -10.52
CA PHE A 168 16.70 -9.93 -11.35
C PHE A 168 17.33 -8.85 -10.46
N TYR A 169 16.60 -8.34 -9.46
CA TYR A 169 17.14 -7.32 -8.56
C TYR A 169 18.24 -7.84 -7.63
N LYS A 170 18.16 -9.12 -7.21
CA LYS A 170 19.18 -9.74 -6.37
C LYS A 170 20.56 -9.83 -7.05
N GLN A 171 20.57 -10.06 -8.36
CA GLN A 171 21.81 -10.25 -9.14
C GLN A 171 22.42 -8.93 -9.63
N ARG A 172 21.75 -7.81 -9.39
CA ARG A 172 22.23 -6.49 -9.83
C ARG A 172 23.34 -5.96 -8.94
N PRO A 173 24.30 -5.18 -9.50
CA PRO A 173 25.33 -4.50 -8.70
C PRO A 173 24.75 -3.61 -7.58
N GLU A 174 23.59 -3.00 -7.83
CA GLU A 174 22.89 -2.16 -6.86
C GLU A 174 22.46 -2.93 -5.60
N ALA A 175 22.37 -4.27 -5.64
CA ALA A 175 22.07 -5.08 -4.46
C ALA A 175 23.19 -4.98 -3.41
N ALA A 176 24.45 -5.00 -3.85
CA ALA A 176 25.60 -4.83 -2.97
C ALA A 176 25.67 -3.41 -2.41
N GLN A 177 25.46 -2.40 -3.26
CA GLN A 177 25.42 -0.99 -2.87
C GLN A 177 24.32 -0.72 -1.83
N LEU A 178 23.13 -1.30 -2.03
CA LEU A 178 22.03 -1.22 -1.08
C LEU A 178 22.40 -1.86 0.25
N ALA A 179 23.01 -3.06 0.24
CA ALA A 179 23.43 -3.74 1.46
C ALA A 179 24.46 -2.93 2.26
N GLU A 180 25.39 -2.23 1.59
CA GLU A 180 26.34 -1.32 2.24
C GLU A 180 25.65 -0.08 2.83
N ALA A 181 24.72 0.53 2.08
CA ALA A 181 23.97 1.70 2.53
C ALA A 181 23.10 1.39 3.79
N LYS A 182 22.49 0.21 3.84
CA LYS A 182 21.69 -0.24 4.99
C LYS A 182 22.55 -0.42 6.25
N LYS A 183 23.72 -1.06 6.12
CA LYS A 183 24.69 -1.20 7.22
C LYS A 183 25.15 0.15 7.75
N ALA A 184 25.42 1.12 6.87
CA ALA A 184 25.81 2.47 7.27
C ALA A 184 24.69 3.23 8.01
N SER A 185 23.43 2.86 7.78
CA SER A 185 22.25 3.46 8.39
C SER A 185 21.81 2.76 9.69
N GLY A 186 22.51 1.71 10.12
CA GLY A 186 22.19 0.95 11.33
C GLY A 186 21.08 -0.10 11.17
N GLU A 187 20.76 -0.50 9.93
CA GLU A 187 19.93 -1.66 9.60
C GLU A 187 20.73 -2.97 9.49
#